data_AF-A0AAJ2FUP0-F1
#
_entry.id   AF-A0AAJ2FUP0-F1
#
_cell.length_a   1.000
_cell.length_b   1.000
_cell.length_c   1.000
_cell.angle_alpha   90.00
_cell.angle_beta   90.00
_cell.angle_gamma   90.00
#
_symmetry.space_group_name_H-M   'P 1'
#
loop_
_entity.id
_entity.type
_entity.pdbx_description
1 polymer ?
#
loop_
_entity_poly.entity_id
_entity_poly.type
_entity_poly.pdbx_seq_one_letter_code
_entity_poly.pdbx_strand_id
1 'polypeptide(L)' 'MIDLRMTSAALAMLILTTGCSRTDNEPGPGGVTVSEAKALDDAAEMLESRDSAPVAAADKPDGDAEKTVK' A
#
# COMPACT_ATOMS: atom_id res chain seq x y z
N MET A 1 -20.10 -17.63 38.40
CA MET A 1 -19.53 -16.38 38.96
C MET A 1 -18.34 -16.01 38.11
N ILE A 2 -18.54 -15.11 37.15
CA ILE A 2 -17.42 -14.49 36.44
C ILE A 2 -17.16 -13.22 37.27
N ASP A 3 -16.09 -13.22 38.05
CA ASP A 3 -15.77 -12.11 38.95
C ASP A 3 -15.58 -10.81 38.17
N LEU A 4 -16.12 -9.70 38.68
CA LEU A 4 -16.00 -8.38 38.05
C LEU A 4 -14.54 -7.98 37.80
N ARG A 5 -13.63 -8.50 38.64
CA ARG A 5 -12.17 -8.37 38.52
C ARG A 5 -11.60 -9.14 37.33
N MET A 6 -12.16 -10.33 37.06
CA MET A 6 -11.80 -11.19 35.93
C MET A 6 -12.23 -10.55 34.61
N THR A 7 -13.42 -9.92 34.57
CA THR A 7 -13.88 -9.16 33.40
C THR A 7 -13.03 -7.93 33.12
N SER A 8 -12.60 -7.19 34.15
CA SER A 8 -11.72 -6.03 33.96
C SER A 8 -10.34 -6.43 33.41
N ALA A 9 -9.78 -7.54 33.89
CA ALA A 9 -8.50 -8.05 33.39
C ALA A 9 -8.61 -8.52 31.92
N ALA A 10 -9.68 -9.23 31.57
CA ALA A 10 -9.93 -9.69 30.20
C ALA A 10 -10.10 -8.51 29.23
N LEU A 11 -10.82 -7.46 29.63
CA LEU A 11 -11.03 -6.27 28.81
C LEU A 11 -9.74 -5.50 28.58
N ALA A 12 -8.90 -5.34 29.60
CA ALA A 12 -7.59 -4.71 29.48
C ALA A 12 -6.65 -5.47 28.54
N MET A 13 -6.69 -6.80 28.57
CA MET A 13 -5.90 -7.66 27.70
C MET A 13 -6.35 -7.55 26.23
N LEU A 14 -7.66 -7.46 25.98
CA LEU A 14 -8.22 -7.27 24.64
C LEU A 14 -7.76 -5.94 24.02
N ILE A 15 -7.79 -4.84 24.79
CA ILE A 15 -7.35 -3.51 24.34
C ILE A 15 -5.86 -3.51 24.01
N LEU A 16 -5.02 -4.17 24.81
CA LEU A 16 -3.58 -4.24 24.55
C LEU A 16 -3.27 -5.02 23.26
N THR A 17 -4.07 -6.03 22.93
CA THR A 17 -3.92 -6.78 21.67
C THR A 17 -4.44 -6.04 20.44
N THR A 18 -5.33 -5.04 20.60
CA THR A 18 -5.81 -4.23 19.47
C THR A 18 -4.75 -3.30 18.88
N GLY A 19 -3.64 -3.06 19.58
CA GLY A 19 -2.46 -2.35 19.06
C GLY A 19 -1.48 -3.23 18.27
N CYS A 20 -1.61 -4.56 18.36
CA CYS A 20 -0.93 -5.49 17.44
C CYS A 20 -1.73 -5.69 16.15
N SER A 21 -2.84 -4.96 16.00
CA SER A 21 -3.70 -5.02 14.83
C SER A 21 -3.36 -3.87 13.90
N ARG A 22 -2.63 -4.22 12.84
CA ARG A 22 -2.48 -3.54 11.55
C ARG A 22 -3.63 -2.58 11.25
N THR A 23 -3.52 -1.33 11.69
CA THR A 23 -4.26 -0.24 11.05
C THR A 23 -3.52 0.08 9.76
N ASP A 24 -4.23 0.35 8.67
CA ASP A 24 -3.65 0.54 7.33
C ASP A 24 -2.65 1.71 7.24
N ASN A 25 -2.56 2.52 8.30
CA ASN A 25 -1.70 3.70 8.42
C ASN A 25 -0.46 3.51 9.31
N GLU A 26 -0.33 2.38 10.03
CA GLU A 26 0.88 2.13 10.82
C GLU A 26 1.98 1.54 9.92
N PRO A 27 3.22 2.05 10.00
CA PRO A 27 4.33 1.54 9.19
C PRO A 27 4.60 0.06 9.48
N GLY A 28 4.48 -0.79 8.45
CA GLY A 28 4.81 -2.20 8.49
C GLY A 28 6.31 -2.48 8.39
N PRO A 29 6.72 -3.76 8.31
CA PRO A 29 8.11 -4.14 8.09
C PRO A 29 8.66 -3.46 6.81
N GLY A 30 9.77 -2.74 6.93
CA GLY A 30 10.31 -1.91 5.84
C GLY A 30 9.86 -0.44 5.86
N GLY A 31 9.06 -0.03 6.85
CA GLY A 31 8.62 1.36 7.02
C GLY A 31 7.49 1.79 6.08
N VAL A 32 6.91 0.85 5.34
CA VAL A 32 5.79 1.08 4.42
C VAL A 32 4.47 0.65 5.06
N THR A 33 3.45 1.48 4.91
CA THR A 33 2.08 1.16 5.31
C THR A 33 1.47 0.12 4.38
N VAL A 34 0.36 -0.50 4.81
CA VAL A 34 -0.37 -1.47 3.97
C VAL A 34 -0.90 -0.82 2.69
N SER A 35 -1.36 0.43 2.83
CA SER A 35 -1.83 1.28 1.75
C SER A 35 -0.74 1.52 0.70
N GLU A 36 0.47 1.85 1.13
CA GLU A 36 1.62 2.08 0.26
C GLU A 36 2.07 0.80 -0.43
N ALA A 37 2.15 -0.32 0.30
CA ALA A 37 2.49 -1.62 -0.27
C ALA A 37 1.52 -2.02 -1.40
N LYS A 38 0.20 -1.81 -1.20
CA LYS A 38 -0.78 -2.08 -2.24
C LYS A 38 -0.61 -1.20 -3.48
N ALA A 39 -0.32 0.10 -3.29
CA ALA A 39 -0.06 0.99 -4.42
C ALA A 39 1.19 0.59 -5.22
N LEU A 40 2.22 0.08 -4.54
CA LEU A 40 3.43 -0.45 -5.17
C LEU A 40 3.15 -1.74 -5.96
N ASP A 41 2.34 -2.65 -5.41
CA ASP A 41 1.94 -3.89 -6.07
C ASP A 41 1.10 -3.61 -7.34
N ASP A 42 0.11 -2.72 -7.23
CA ASP A 42 -0.75 -2.31 -8.36
C ASP A 42 0.12 -1.68 -9.49
N ALA A 43 1.15 -0.91 -9.15
CA ALA A 43 2.09 -0.34 -10.12
C ALA A 43 2.95 -1.41 -10.81
N ALA A 44 3.37 -2.45 -10.09
CA ALA A 44 4.11 -3.58 -10.67
C ALA A 44 3.23 -4.37 -11.65
N GLU A 45 1.96 -4.59 -11.31
CA GLU A 45 0.99 -5.26 -12.19
C GLU A 45 0.80 -4.50 -13.53
N MET A 46 0.82 -3.17 -13.51
CA MET A 46 0.75 -2.35 -14.73
C MET A 46 1.97 -2.51 -15.64
N LEU A 47 3.15 -2.77 -15.08
CA LEU A 47 4.38 -3.04 -15.85
C LEU A 47 4.35 -4.44 -16.47
N GLU A 48 3.98 -5.46 -15.69
CA GLU A 48 3.85 -6.84 -16.17
C GLU A 48 2.80 -6.97 -17.30
N SER A 49 1.68 -6.26 -17.16
CA SER A 49 0.64 -6.19 -18.19
C SER A 49 1.13 -5.56 -19.50
N ARG A 50 2.14 -4.66 -19.43
CA ARG A 50 2.76 -4.04 -20.61
C ARG A 50 3.82 -4.94 -21.23
N ASP A 51 4.60 -5.66 -20.45
CA ASP A 51 5.63 -6.58 -20.94
C ASP A 51 5.03 -7.80 -21.66
N SER A 52 3.76 -8.13 -21.41
CA SER A 52 3.00 -9.11 -22.20
C SER A 52 2.64 -8.64 -23.62
N ALA A 53 2.72 -7.33 -23.92
CA ALA A 53 2.63 -6.84 -25.29
C ALA A 53 4.03 -6.94 -25.94
N PRO A 54 4.16 -7.48 -27.17
CA PRO A 54 5.44 -7.41 -27.85
C PRO A 54 5.83 -5.95 -27.93
N VAL A 55 7.03 -5.62 -27.43
CA VAL A 55 7.66 -4.31 -27.58
C VAL A 55 7.97 -4.13 -29.06
N ALA A 56 6.93 -3.94 -29.88
CA ALA A 56 7.05 -3.49 -31.24
C ALA A 56 7.78 -2.16 -31.13
N ALA A 57 9.04 -2.17 -31.58
CA ALA A 57 10.00 -1.11 -31.41
C ALA A 57 9.33 0.26 -31.39
N ALA A 58 9.46 0.95 -30.25
CA ALA A 58 9.08 2.34 -30.13
C ALA A 58 9.94 3.16 -31.10
N ASP A 59 9.48 3.25 -32.34
CA ASP A 59 9.85 4.29 -33.28
C ASP A 59 9.40 5.59 -32.63
N LYS A 60 10.36 6.33 -32.06
CA LYS A 60 10.13 7.72 -31.65
C LYS A 60 10.29 8.57 -32.91
N PRO A 61 9.25 9.24 -33.42
CA PRO A 61 9.46 10.52 -34.04
C PRO A 61 9.59 11.54 -32.90
N ASP A 62 10.78 12.11 -32.77
CA ASP A 62 11.00 13.32 -31.99
C ASP A 62 10.02 14.41 -32.46
N GLY A 63 9.27 15.04 -31.55
CA GLY A 63 8.41 16.16 -31.98
C GLY A 63 7.38 16.67 -30.98
N ASP A 64 7.82 17.44 -29.99
CA ASP A 64 7.03 18.56 -29.47
C ASP A 64 7.94 19.72 -29.04
N ALA A 65 8.51 20.36 -30.05
CA ALA A 65 8.56 21.82 -30.04
C ALA A 65 7.11 22.31 -30.00
N GLU A 66 6.67 22.93 -28.90
CA GLU A 66 5.76 24.09 -28.86
C GLU A 66 5.13 24.25 -27.46
N LYS A 67 5.76 25.09 -26.63
CA LYS A 67 4.98 26.06 -25.84
C LYS A 67 5.84 27.26 -25.48
N THR A 68 6.08 28.11 -26.47
CA THR A 68 6.45 29.51 -26.22
C THR A 68 5.24 30.17 -25.55
N VAL A 69 5.38 30.45 -24.26
CA VAL A 69 4.45 31.24 -23.47
C VAL A 69 4.27 32.60 -24.13
N LYS A 70 3.00 32.92 -24.45
CA LYS A 70 2.57 34.27 -24.79
C LYS A 70 2.23 35.04 -23.51
#